data_AF-A0A1L4FSA9-F1
#
_entry.id   AF-A0A1L4FSA9-F1
#
_cell.length_a   1.000
_cell.length_b   1.000
_cell.length_c   1.000
_cell.angle_alpha   90.00
_cell.angle_beta   90.00
_cell.angle_gamma   90.00
#
_symmetry.space_group_name_H-M   'P 1'
#
loop_
_entity.id
_entity.type
_entity.pdbx_description
1 polymer ?
#
loop_
_entity_poly.entity_id
_entity_poly.type
_entity_poly.pdbx_seq_one_letter_code
_entity_poly.pdbx_strand_id
1 'polypeptide(L)'
;MLFLEKIANKLNIDYSEFLKALEIENAQDIKNVLKGLDVYGLFQTKEELEKYIHSKLANKEKEIQNLNEQKRDLIKNIFDTIDFKNKDVFNELDFNDIDIKDVRNSILKQANKNSWDINIQETPTEKVELTNESPNIQGKIINGVYVRN
;
A
#
# COMPACT_ATOMS: atom_id res chain seq x y z
N MET A 1 33.13 18.13 -16.60
CA MET A 1 31.88 18.93 -16.56
C MET A 1 31.02 18.39 -15.42
N LEU A 2 30.80 19.19 -14.37
CA LEU A 2 30.10 18.77 -13.15
C LEU A 2 28.61 18.55 -13.46
N PHE A 3 27.99 17.51 -12.90
CA PHE A 3 26.60 17.13 -13.20
C PHE A 3 25.59 18.27 -12.95
N LEU A 4 25.79 19.07 -11.90
CA LEU A 4 24.94 20.23 -11.58
C LEU A 4 24.98 21.30 -12.67
N GLU A 5 26.14 21.50 -13.31
CA GLU A 5 26.30 22.45 -14.43
C GLU A 5 25.47 22.02 -15.64
N LYS A 6 25.35 20.70 -15.88
CA LYS A 6 24.48 20.17 -16.94
C LYS A 6 22.99 20.40 -16.62
N ILE A 7 22.60 20.33 -15.35
CA ILE A 7 21.23 20.63 -14.93
C ILE A 7 20.92 22.12 -15.11
N ALA A 8 21.79 23.00 -14.61
CA ALA A 8 21.64 24.45 -14.77
C ALA A 8 21.48 24.83 -16.25
N ASN A 9 22.34 24.29 -17.12
CA ASN A 9 22.25 24.48 -18.57
C ASN A 9 20.95 23.93 -19.17
N LYS A 10 20.44 22.80 -18.69
CA LYS A 10 19.14 22.24 -19.14
C LYS A 10 17.95 23.07 -18.71
N LEU A 11 18.04 23.71 -17.55
CA LEU A 11 17.02 24.60 -17.03
C LEU A 11 17.15 26.03 -17.59
N ASN A 12 18.20 26.31 -18.36
CA ASN A 12 18.53 27.63 -18.90
C ASN A 12 18.68 28.68 -17.78
N ILE A 13 19.29 28.27 -16.67
CA ILE A 13 19.61 29.12 -15.51
C ILE A 13 21.13 29.22 -15.40
N ASP A 14 21.63 30.39 -15.00
CA ASP A 14 23.05 30.56 -14.72
C ASP A 14 23.51 29.61 -13.60
N TYR A 15 24.72 29.05 -13.73
CA TYR A 15 25.22 28.07 -12.75
C TYR A 15 25.35 28.68 -11.35
N SER A 16 25.79 29.94 -11.22
CA SER A 16 25.93 30.59 -9.91
C SER A 16 24.57 30.89 -9.26
N GLU A 17 23.57 31.25 -10.08
CA GLU A 17 22.19 31.46 -9.62
C GLU A 17 21.54 30.14 -9.21
N PHE A 18 21.79 29.06 -9.97
CA PHE A 18 21.35 27.71 -9.64
C PHE A 18 21.93 27.21 -8.31
N LEU A 19 23.22 27.44 -8.05
CA LEU A 19 23.83 27.07 -6.76
C LEU A 19 23.23 27.86 -5.58
N LYS A 20 22.97 29.17 -5.76
CA LYS A 20 22.31 29.99 -4.73
C LYS A 20 20.88 29.53 -4.44
N ALA A 21 20.12 29.19 -5.48
CA ALA A 21 18.75 28.69 -5.34
C ALA A 21 18.68 27.34 -4.59
N LEU A 22 19.77 26.58 -4.62
CA LEU A 22 19.92 25.32 -3.90
C LEU A 22 20.63 25.49 -2.55
N GLU A 23 20.92 26.73 -2.13
CA GLU A 23 21.65 27.04 -0.88
C GLU A 23 23.01 26.31 -0.78
N ILE A 24 23.68 26.15 -1.93
CA ILE A 24 24.98 25.49 -2.01
C ILE A 24 26.09 26.54 -1.86
N GLU A 25 26.77 26.53 -0.71
CA GLU A 25 27.88 27.46 -0.43
C GLU A 25 29.25 26.78 -0.56
N ASN A 26 29.31 25.47 -0.41
CA ASN A 26 30.56 24.72 -0.41
C ASN A 26 30.43 23.32 -1.05
N ALA A 27 31.57 22.62 -1.15
CA ALA A 27 31.63 21.29 -1.76
C ALA A 27 30.86 20.20 -0.97
N GLN A 28 30.63 20.38 0.33
CA GLN A 28 29.83 19.46 1.14
C GLN A 28 28.33 19.60 0.81
N ASP A 29 27.86 20.83 0.55
CA ASP A 29 26.47 21.07 0.17
C ASP A 29 26.16 20.46 -1.20
N ILE A 30 27.09 20.57 -2.15
CA ILE A 30 27.02 19.86 -3.45
C ILE A 30 26.84 18.36 -3.24
N LYS A 31 27.63 17.76 -2.34
CA LYS A 31 27.51 16.32 -2.01
C LYS A 31 26.15 15.99 -1.40
N ASN A 32 25.61 16.84 -0.54
CA ASN A 32 24.33 16.62 0.12
C ASN A 32 23.15 16.72 -0.86
N VAL A 33 23.12 17.75 -1.71
CA VAL A 33 22.09 17.93 -2.74
C VAL A 33 22.10 16.77 -3.72
N LEU A 34 23.27 16.39 -4.22
CA LEU A 34 23.38 15.28 -5.16
C LEU A 34 23.04 13.92 -4.52
N LYS A 35 23.27 13.73 -3.22
CA LYS A 35 22.78 12.56 -2.45
C LYS A 35 21.26 12.56 -2.34
N GLY A 36 20.65 13.72 -2.12
CA GLY A 36 19.19 13.89 -2.10
C GLY A 36 18.52 13.62 -3.46
N LEU A 37 19.25 13.86 -4.56
CA LEU A 37 18.79 13.64 -5.93
C LEU A 37 19.09 12.22 -6.48
N ASP A 38 19.60 11.30 -5.64
CA ASP A 38 20.01 9.93 -6.03
C ASP A 38 20.97 9.88 -7.23
N VAL A 39 21.87 10.87 -7.34
CA VAL A 39 22.85 10.94 -8.44
C VAL A 39 24.07 10.09 -8.09
N TYR A 40 24.13 8.87 -8.64
CA TYR A 40 25.21 7.89 -8.42
C TYR A 40 26.61 8.34 -8.86
N GLY A 41 26.75 9.45 -9.59
CA GLY A 41 28.04 10.00 -10.04
C GLY A 41 28.87 10.73 -8.96
N LEU A 42 28.44 10.67 -7.70
CA LEU A 42 29.03 11.36 -6.55
C LEU A 42 30.17 10.63 -5.85
N PHE A 43 30.19 9.31 -5.97
CA PHE A 43 31.11 8.47 -5.23
C PHE A 43 32.46 8.53 -5.92
N GLN A 44 33.47 8.99 -5.18
CA GLN A 44 34.81 9.16 -5.73
C GLN A 44 35.50 7.80 -5.91
N THR A 45 35.07 6.80 -5.14
CA THR A 45 35.55 5.43 -5.24
C THR A 45 34.39 4.43 -5.26
N LYS A 46 34.70 3.22 -5.74
CA LYS A 46 33.78 2.09 -5.74
C LYS A 46 33.33 1.75 -4.32
N GLU A 47 34.23 1.82 -3.35
CA GLU A 47 33.95 1.51 -1.95
C GLU A 47 32.91 2.47 -1.34
N GLU A 48 32.97 3.77 -1.68
CA GLU A 48 31.97 4.74 -1.22
C GLU A 48 30.57 4.44 -1.78
N LEU A 49 30.49 4.07 -3.06
CA LEU A 49 29.24 3.67 -3.71
C LEU A 49 28.68 2.39 -3.09
N GLU A 50 29.52 1.37 -2.90
CA GLU A 50 29.13 0.11 -2.27
C GLU A 50 28.58 0.35 -0.86
N LYS A 51 29.24 1.19 -0.05
CA LYS A 51 28.77 1.52 1.30
C LYS A 51 27.40 2.19 1.27
N TYR A 52 27.17 3.11 0.33
CA TYR A 52 25.87 3.77 0.17
C TYR A 52 24.78 2.77 -0.24
N ILE A 53 25.05 1.92 -1.23
CA ILE A 53 24.12 0.90 -1.70
C ILE A 53 23.74 -0.04 -0.55
N HIS A 54 24.71 -0.58 0.19
CA HIS A 54 24.45 -1.45 1.34
C HIS A 54 23.62 -0.74 2.42
N SER A 55 23.94 0.53 2.71
CA SER A 55 23.16 1.30 3.69
C SER A 55 21.71 1.50 3.26
N LYS A 56 21.47 1.80 1.97
CA LYS A 56 20.11 1.94 1.43
C LYS A 56 19.36 0.62 1.40
N LEU A 57 20.02 -0.48 1.01
CA LEU A 57 19.44 -1.82 1.03
C LEU A 57 19.04 -2.22 2.45
N ALA A 58 19.93 -2.08 3.42
CA ALA A 58 19.64 -2.40 4.82
C ALA A 58 18.46 -1.57 5.38
N ASN A 59 18.40 -0.28 5.03
CA ASN A 59 17.28 0.57 5.42
C ASN A 59 15.95 0.10 4.79
N LYS A 60 15.98 -0.30 3.51
CA LYS A 60 14.79 -0.81 2.81
C LYS A 60 14.34 -2.16 3.35
N GLU A 61 15.27 -3.05 3.66
CA GLU A 61 14.97 -4.32 4.33
C GLU A 61 14.30 -4.11 5.68
N LYS A 62 14.81 -3.17 6.48
CA LYS A 62 14.21 -2.79 7.76
C LYS A 62 12.80 -2.20 7.59
N GLU A 63 12.60 -1.37 6.57
CA GLU A 63 11.27 -0.81 6.24
C GLU A 63 10.28 -1.92 5.87
N ILE A 64 10.70 -2.89 5.04
CA ILE A 64 9.89 -4.06 4.67
C ILE A 64 9.56 -4.92 5.89
N GLN A 65 10.52 -5.18 6.77
CA GLN A 65 10.29 -5.92 8.01
C GLN A 65 9.24 -5.24 8.89
N ASN A 66 9.37 -3.94 9.12
CA ASN A 66 8.41 -3.17 9.91
C ASN A 66 7.00 -3.17 9.27
N LEU A 67 6.91 -3.04 7.95
CA LEU A 67 5.61 -3.12 7.24
C LEU A 67 4.97 -4.51 7.37
N ASN A 68 5.78 -5.58 7.33
CA ASN A 68 5.29 -6.94 7.53
C ASN A 68 4.80 -7.18 8.97
N GLU A 69 5.48 -6.63 9.97
CA GLU A 69 5.03 -6.66 11.37
C GLU A 69 3.69 -5.93 11.53
N GLN A 70 3.58 -4.70 11.01
CA GLN A 70 2.33 -3.94 11.03
C GLN A 70 1.18 -4.67 10.32
N LYS A 71 1.47 -5.31 9.18
CA LYS A 71 0.49 -6.16 8.48
C LYS A 71 0.04 -7.32 9.38
N ARG A 72 0.98 -8.01 10.03
CA ARG A 72 0.67 -9.13 10.92
C ARG A 72 -0.17 -8.69 12.11
N ASP A 73 0.13 -7.55 12.70
CA ASP A 73 -0.62 -6.98 13.82
C ASP A 73 -2.06 -6.61 13.41
N LEU A 74 -2.25 -6.01 12.24
CA LEU A 74 -3.59 -5.74 11.70
C LEU A 74 -4.40 -7.04 11.55
N ILE A 75 -3.79 -8.07 10.97
CA ILE A 75 -4.42 -9.38 10.79
C ILE A 75 -4.73 -10.00 12.15
N LYS A 76 -3.83 -9.89 13.14
CA LYS A 76 -4.05 -10.39 14.49
C LYS A 76 -5.21 -9.69 15.18
N ASN A 77 -5.29 -8.37 15.08
CA ASN A 77 -6.38 -7.59 15.67
C ASN A 77 -7.73 -8.02 15.11
N ILE A 78 -7.82 -8.23 13.79
CA ILE A 78 -9.06 -8.69 13.14
C ILE A 78 -9.35 -10.15 13.50
N PHE A 79 -8.34 -11.01 13.50
CA PHE A 79 -8.46 -12.41 13.92
C PHE A 79 -9.05 -12.53 15.33
N ASP A 80 -8.60 -11.70 16.27
CA ASP A 80 -9.08 -11.70 17.66
C ASP A 80 -10.55 -11.28 17.80
N THR A 81 -11.14 -10.66 16.77
CA THR A 81 -12.59 -10.36 16.72
C THR A 81 -13.43 -11.55 16.25
N ILE A 82 -12.80 -12.64 15.81
CA ILE A 82 -13.48 -13.86 15.37
C ILE A 82 -13.34 -14.89 16.50
N ASP A 83 -14.48 -15.44 16.92
CA ASP A 83 -14.53 -16.37 18.05
C ASP A 83 -14.13 -17.79 17.62
N PHE A 84 -12.84 -18.00 17.40
CA PHE A 84 -12.28 -19.33 17.14
C PHE A 84 -12.26 -20.19 18.41
N LYS A 85 -12.69 -21.45 18.31
CA LYS A 85 -12.59 -22.38 19.46
C LYS A 85 -11.14 -22.67 19.86
N ASN A 86 -10.23 -22.69 18.89
CA ASN A 86 -8.80 -22.84 19.11
C ASN A 86 -8.07 -21.59 18.59
N LYS A 87 -7.35 -20.87 19.46
CA LYS A 87 -6.61 -19.66 19.09
C LYS A 87 -5.26 -19.93 18.43
N ASP A 88 -4.73 -21.15 18.54
CA ASP A 88 -3.42 -21.50 17.97
C ASP A 88 -3.44 -21.52 16.44
N VAL A 89 -4.63 -21.59 15.83
CA VAL A 89 -4.83 -21.56 14.36
C VAL A 89 -4.37 -20.25 13.72
N PHE A 90 -4.15 -19.17 14.49
CA PHE A 90 -3.54 -17.95 13.96
C PHE A 90 -2.17 -18.23 13.33
N ASN A 91 -1.38 -19.13 13.92
CA ASN A 91 -0.05 -19.48 13.41
C ASN A 91 -0.13 -20.35 12.14
N GLU A 92 -1.30 -20.88 11.83
CA GLU A 92 -1.57 -21.69 10.63
C GLU A 92 -2.10 -20.84 9.46
N LEU A 93 -2.33 -19.53 9.66
CA LEU A 93 -2.75 -18.62 8.60
C LEU A 93 -1.67 -18.49 7.52
N ASP A 94 -2.09 -18.61 6.26
CA ASP A 94 -1.26 -18.23 5.12
C ASP A 94 -1.37 -16.71 4.89
N PHE A 95 -0.41 -15.96 5.43
CA PHE A 95 -0.35 -14.50 5.31
C PHE A 95 -0.17 -14.00 3.85
N ASN A 96 0.23 -14.87 2.92
CA ASN A 96 0.35 -14.52 1.50
C ASN A 96 -1.01 -14.56 0.78
N ASP A 97 -1.96 -15.37 1.26
CA ASP A 97 -3.34 -15.48 0.73
C ASP A 97 -4.35 -14.64 1.52
N ILE A 98 -3.88 -13.58 2.20
CA ILE A 98 -4.73 -12.59 2.87
C ILE A 98 -4.87 -11.35 1.97
N ASP A 99 -6.10 -11.05 1.57
CA ASP A 99 -6.43 -9.74 0.99
C ASP A 99 -6.50 -8.69 2.11
N ILE A 100 -5.58 -7.74 2.11
CA ILE A 100 -5.51 -6.67 3.10
C ILE A 100 -6.74 -5.74 3.06
N LYS A 101 -7.46 -5.69 1.94
CA LYS A 101 -8.69 -4.90 1.80
C LYS A 101 -9.89 -5.59 2.44
N ASP A 102 -9.82 -6.91 2.59
CA ASP A 102 -10.88 -7.73 3.14
C ASP A 102 -10.32 -8.88 4.01
N VAL A 103 -9.60 -8.46 5.06
CA VAL A 103 -8.87 -9.38 5.94
C VAL A 103 -9.81 -10.36 6.63
N ARG A 104 -10.98 -9.89 7.09
CA ARG A 104 -11.95 -10.73 7.80
C ARG A 104 -12.44 -11.87 6.91
N ASN A 105 -12.89 -11.58 5.69
CA ASN A 105 -13.38 -12.62 4.80
C ASN A 105 -12.26 -13.55 4.33
N SER A 106 -11.03 -13.03 4.16
CA SER A 106 -9.86 -13.85 3.86
C SER A 106 -9.57 -14.87 4.97
N ILE A 107 -9.61 -14.43 6.24
CA ILE A 107 -9.44 -15.32 7.40
C ILE A 107 -10.57 -16.37 7.45
N LEU A 108 -11.82 -15.96 7.24
CA LEU A 108 -12.96 -16.89 7.24
C LEU A 108 -12.90 -17.91 6.09
N LYS A 109 -12.42 -17.51 4.92
CA LYS A 109 -12.19 -18.41 3.77
C LYS A 109 -11.15 -19.46 4.10
N GLN A 110 -10.03 -19.06 4.72
CA GLN A 110 -9.00 -20.02 5.17
C GLN A 110 -9.53 -20.92 6.28
N ALA A 111 -10.29 -20.39 7.24
CA ALA A 111 -10.93 -21.18 8.29
C ALA A 111 -11.84 -22.26 7.72
N ASN A 112 -12.68 -21.93 6.73
CA ASN A 112 -13.52 -22.91 6.04
C ASN A 112 -12.68 -23.96 5.30
N LYS A 113 -11.67 -23.51 4.53
CA LYS A 113 -10.75 -24.41 3.80
C LYS A 113 -10.03 -25.41 4.72
N ASN A 114 -9.65 -24.95 5.91
CA ASN A 114 -8.90 -25.75 6.90
C ASN A 114 -9.80 -26.39 7.96
N SER A 115 -11.13 -26.25 7.85
CA SER A 115 -12.11 -26.77 8.81
C SER A 115 -11.87 -26.31 10.26
N TRP A 116 -11.45 -25.05 10.45
CA TRP A 116 -11.31 -24.46 11.78
C TRP A 116 -12.67 -24.15 12.40
N ASP A 117 -12.82 -24.52 13.67
CA ASP A 117 -14.03 -24.28 14.44
C ASP A 117 -14.18 -22.81 14.85
N ILE A 118 -15.29 -22.20 14.44
CA ILE A 118 -15.70 -20.85 14.83
C ILE A 118 -17.02 -20.95 15.60
N ASN A 119 -17.08 -20.35 16.77
CA ASN A 119 -18.31 -20.11 17.50
C ASN A 119 -19.07 -18.99 16.78
N ILE A 120 -20.16 -19.34 16.11
CA ILE A 120 -21.01 -18.36 15.47
C ILE A 120 -21.83 -17.68 16.57
N GLN A 121 -21.39 -16.51 17.04
CA GLN A 121 -22.35 -15.51 17.47
C GLN A 121 -22.78 -14.77 16.20
N GLU A 122 -24.05 -14.92 15.83
CA GLU A 122 -24.64 -14.14 14.74
C GLU A 122 -24.47 -12.65 15.06
N THR A 123 -23.45 -12.00 14.53
CA THR A 123 -23.53 -10.55 14.31
C THR A 123 -24.75 -10.32 13.42
N PRO A 124 -25.66 -9.40 13.76
CA PRO A 124 -26.85 -9.16 12.94
C PRO A 124 -26.39 -8.94 11.52
N THR A 125 -26.76 -9.86 10.62
CA THR A 125 -26.80 -9.55 9.20
C THR A 125 -27.70 -8.32 9.11
N GLU A 126 -27.10 -7.17 8.88
CA GLU A 126 -27.79 -6.06 8.24
C GLU A 126 -28.22 -6.62 6.89
N LYS A 127 -29.40 -7.25 6.88
CA LYS A 127 -30.16 -7.43 5.66
C LYS A 127 -30.36 -6.02 5.17
N VAL A 128 -29.58 -5.61 4.18
CA VAL A 128 -30.05 -4.59 3.26
C VAL A 128 -31.28 -5.22 2.61
N GLU A 129 -32.42 -5.00 3.24
CA GLU A 129 -33.72 -5.22 2.66
C GLU A 129 -33.76 -4.29 1.46
N LEU A 130 -33.53 -4.84 0.26
CA LEU A 130 -33.98 -4.21 -0.97
C LEU A 130 -35.50 -4.14 -0.85
N THR A 131 -36.00 -3.07 -0.24
CA THR A 131 -37.37 -2.64 -0.45
C THR A 131 -37.47 -2.34 -1.93
N ASN A 132 -37.95 -3.32 -2.68
CA ASN A 132 -38.40 -3.14 -4.05
C ASN A 132 -39.64 -2.23 -4.03
N GLU A 133 -39.46 -0.96 -3.73
CA GLU A 133 -40.40 0.07 -4.17
C GLU A 133 -40.11 0.34 -5.65
N SER A 134 -40.64 -0.53 -6.51
CA SER A 134 -40.91 -0.14 -7.88
C SER A 134 -42.17 0.73 -7.88
N PRO A 135 -42.15 1.92 -8.52
CA PRO A 135 -43.30 2.79 -8.58
C PRO A 135 -44.46 2.09 -9.30
N ASN A 136 -45.64 2.16 -8.69
CA ASN A 136 -46.89 1.68 -9.24
C ASN A 136 -47.17 2.36 -10.59
N ILE A 137 -46.94 1.66 -11.70
CA ILE A 137 -47.43 2.05 -13.01
C ILE A 137 -48.38 0.96 -13.51
N GLN A 138 -49.68 1.17 -13.32
CA GLN A 138 -50.69 0.36 -13.99
C GLN A 138 -50.65 0.63 -15.50
N GLY A 139 -50.22 -0.35 -16.27
CA GLY A 139 -50.30 -0.37 -17.73
C GLY A 139 -50.41 -1.82 -18.21
N LYS A 140 -51.25 -2.07 -19.22
CA LYS A 140 -51.49 -3.40 -19.78
C LYS A 140 -50.69 -3.54 -21.07
N ILE A 141 -49.89 -4.61 -21.18
CA ILE A 141 -49.18 -4.93 -22.42
C ILE A 141 -50.16 -5.62 -23.38
N ILE A 142 -50.31 -5.08 -24.58
CA ILE A 142 -51.01 -5.74 -25.69
C ILE A 142 -50.03 -5.78 -26.88
N ASN A 143 -49.73 -6.98 -27.38
CA ASN A 143 -48.82 -7.24 -28.51
C ASN A 143 -47.46 -6.52 -28.45
N GLY A 144 -46.82 -6.56 -27.27
CA GLY A 144 -45.40 -6.21 -27.14
C GLY A 144 -45.06 -4.71 -27.18
N VAL A 145 -46.05 -3.81 -27.15
CA VAL A 145 -45.82 -2.37 -27.02
C VAL A 145 -46.52 -1.85 -25.77
N TYR A 146 -45.81 -1.09 -24.93
CA TYR A 146 -46.35 -0.51 -23.70
C TYR A 146 -47.22 0.72 -24.05
N VAL A 147 -48.50 0.68 -23.70
CA VAL A 147 -49.42 1.83 -23.85
C VAL A 147 -49.91 2.23 -22.45
N ARG A 148 -49.71 3.50 -22.09
CA ARG A 148 -50.29 4.10 -20.87
C ARG A 148 -51.76 4.42 -21.12
N ASN A 149 -52.62 4.15 -20.14
CA ASN A 149 -54.00 4.65 -20.15
C ASN A 149 -54.02 6.19 -20.09
#